data_AF-A0A1X0QNL2-F1
#
_entry.id   AF-A0A1X0QNL2-F1
#
_cell.length_a   1.000
_cell.length_b   1.000
_cell.length_c   1.000
_cell.angle_alpha   90.00
_cell.angle_beta   90.00
_cell.angle_gamma   90.00
#
_symmetry.space_group_name_H-M   'P 1'
#
loop_
_entity.id
_entity.type
_entity.pdbx_description
1 polymer ?
#
loop_
_entity_poly.entity_id
_entity_poly.type
_entity_poly.pdbx_seq_one_letter_code
_entity_poly.pdbx_strand_id
1 'polypeptide(L)'
;MKGKRPAPINEGTEFVSVDEYLTSQICNKCKPRQLNNTSIAGSKRRVHSILKCESCGTVWNRDVNSVLNIYDLQKTNGVLGFNALSIAAMHSLTPR
;
A
#
# COMPACT_ATOMS: atom_id res chain seq x y z
N MET A 1 -19.33 -7.89 14.90
CA MET A 1 -18.53 -7.71 13.68
C MET A 1 -19.49 -7.83 12.50
N LYS A 2 -19.70 -6.78 11.70
CA LYS A 2 -20.64 -6.83 10.57
C LYS A 2 -19.98 -7.57 9.41
N GLY A 3 -20.64 -8.61 8.92
CA GLY A 3 -20.15 -9.50 7.87
C GLY A 3 -19.82 -8.76 6.57
N LYS A 4 -18.63 -9.03 6.01
CA LYS A 4 -18.29 -8.66 4.64
C LYS A 4 -19.22 -9.46 3.73
N ARG A 5 -20.03 -8.77 2.91
CA ARG A 5 -20.76 -9.40 1.81
C ARG A 5 -19.73 -9.95 0.82
N PRO A 6 -19.75 -11.24 0.47
CA PRO A 6 -18.87 -11.76 -0.57
C PRO A 6 -19.20 -11.06 -1.90
N ALA A 7 -18.17 -10.60 -2.61
CA ALA A 7 -18.33 -10.04 -3.95
C ALA A 7 -18.84 -11.13 -4.91
N PRO A 8 -19.62 -10.78 -5.95
CA PRO A 8 -20.02 -11.74 -6.98
C PRO A 8 -18.77 -12.40 -7.58
N ILE A 9 -18.76 -13.74 -7.59
CA ILE A 9 -17.65 -14.52 -8.13
C ILE A 9 -17.88 -14.62 -9.63
N ASN A 10 -17.07 -13.90 -10.41
CA ASN A 10 -16.99 -14.13 -11.86
C ASN A 10 -16.02 -15.31 -12.07
N GLU A 11 -16.41 -16.34 -12.81
CA GLU A 11 -15.53 -17.48 -13.12
C GLU A 11 -14.22 -16.96 -13.76
N GLY A 12 -13.09 -17.18 -13.06
CA GLY A 12 -11.75 -16.77 -13.52
C GLY A 12 -11.12 -15.57 -12.79
N THR A 13 -11.75 -14.99 -11.77
CA THR A 13 -11.13 -13.95 -10.91
C THR A 13 -10.76 -14.51 -9.54
N GLU A 14 -9.48 -14.43 -9.17
CA GLU A 14 -8.99 -14.80 -7.85
C GLU A 14 -8.88 -13.57 -6.93
N PHE A 15 -9.30 -13.73 -5.68
CA PHE A 15 -9.16 -12.69 -4.65
C PHE A 15 -7.97 -13.03 -3.74
N VAL A 16 -6.97 -12.15 -3.73
CA VAL A 16 -5.82 -12.25 -2.82
C VAL A 16 -5.98 -11.21 -1.71
N SER A 17 -5.89 -11.66 -0.47
CA SER A 17 -5.83 -10.74 0.68
C SER A 17 -4.40 -10.24 0.84
N VAL A 18 -4.23 -8.92 0.92
CA VAL A 18 -2.94 -8.24 1.12
C VAL A 18 -3.04 -7.34 2.34
N ASP A 19 -1.97 -7.24 3.12
CA ASP A 19 -1.87 -6.24 4.18
C ASP A 19 -1.66 -4.86 3.57
N GLU A 20 -2.63 -3.96 3.75
CA GLU A 20 -2.59 -2.60 3.21
C GLU A 20 -1.82 -1.60 4.09
N TYR A 21 -1.23 -2.07 5.19
CA TYR A 21 -0.57 -1.19 6.17
C TYR A 21 0.43 -0.22 5.52
N LEU A 22 0.21 1.08 5.75
CA LEU A 22 1.01 2.21 5.26
C LEU A 22 1.12 2.36 3.73
N THR A 23 0.36 1.62 2.93
CA THR A 23 0.43 1.69 1.46
C THR A 23 0.17 3.09 0.90
N SER A 24 -0.63 3.92 1.57
CA SER A 24 -0.86 5.31 1.19
C SER A 24 0.29 6.27 1.53
N GLN A 25 1.27 5.87 2.34
CA GLN A 25 2.39 6.71 2.82
C GLN A 25 3.74 6.37 2.16
N ILE A 26 3.83 5.22 1.49
CA ILE A 26 5.02 4.79 0.75
C ILE A 26 4.94 5.35 -0.67
N CYS A 27 6.01 5.96 -1.16
CA CYS A 27 6.04 6.38 -2.57
C CYS A 27 6.11 5.16 -3.47
N ASN A 28 5.12 4.96 -4.35
CA ASN A 28 5.13 3.81 -5.25
C ASN A 28 6.36 3.77 -6.18
N LYS A 29 6.85 4.94 -6.62
CA LYS A 29 8.03 5.03 -7.49
C LYS A 29 9.34 4.67 -6.77
N CYS A 30 9.55 5.22 -5.58
CA CYS A 30 10.86 5.13 -4.90
C CYS A 30 10.92 4.05 -3.82
N LYS A 31 9.77 3.68 -3.24
CA LYS A 31 9.59 2.78 -2.09
C LYS A 31 9.89 3.29 -0.66
N PRO A 32 10.55 4.44 -0.36
CA PRO A 32 10.64 4.92 1.01
C PRO A 32 9.36 5.63 1.46
N ARG A 33 9.13 5.65 2.78
CA ARG A 33 8.05 6.38 3.45
C ARG A 33 8.40 7.86 3.62
N GLN A 34 8.37 8.60 2.51
CA GLN A 34 8.74 10.02 2.45
C GLN A 34 7.69 10.85 1.68
N LEU A 35 6.41 10.56 1.91
CA LEU A 35 5.29 11.32 1.37
C LEU A 35 4.79 12.35 2.39
N ASN A 36 4.66 13.60 1.97
CA ASN A 36 4.12 14.70 2.78
C ASN A 36 2.86 15.29 2.16
N ASN A 37 1.96 15.80 3.00
CA ASN A 37 0.76 16.49 2.54
C ASN A 37 1.15 17.83 1.89
N THR A 38 0.60 18.10 0.71
CA THR A 38 0.74 19.41 0.06
C THR A 38 -0.18 20.44 0.71
N SER A 39 0.29 21.68 0.82
CA SER A 39 -0.53 22.83 1.26
C SER A 39 -0.92 23.70 0.08
N ILE A 40 -2.08 24.36 0.17
CA ILE A 40 -2.47 25.39 -0.80
C ILE A 40 -1.56 26.61 -0.61
N ALA A 41 -1.05 27.19 -1.70
CA ALA A 41 -0.21 28.38 -1.64
C ALA A 41 -0.94 29.52 -0.89
N GLY A 42 -0.25 30.17 0.05
CA GLY A 42 -0.86 31.20 0.90
C GLY A 42 -1.80 30.68 1.98
N SER A 43 -1.90 29.36 2.19
CA SER A 43 -2.75 28.77 3.23
C SER A 43 -1.99 27.73 4.06
N LYS A 44 -2.31 27.67 5.36
CA LYS A 44 -1.88 26.57 6.24
C LYS A 44 -2.71 25.29 6.04
N ARG A 45 -3.76 25.33 5.21
CA ARG A 45 -4.63 24.18 4.95
C ARG A 45 -3.90 23.13 4.10
N ARG A 46 -3.82 21.92 4.65
CA ARG A 46 -3.26 20.74 3.97
C ARG A 46 -4.33 20.08 3.11
N VAL A 47 -3.97 19.70 1.89
CA VAL A 47 -4.81 18.92 0.98
C VAL A 47 -4.57 17.45 1.30
N HIS A 48 -5.56 16.78 1.92
CA HIS A 48 -5.40 15.40 2.35
C HIS A 48 -5.24 14.42 1.18
N SER A 49 -5.94 14.67 0.07
CA SER A 49 -5.97 13.80 -1.11
C SER A 49 -4.68 13.82 -1.93
N ILE A 50 -3.77 14.77 -1.69
CA ILE A 50 -2.56 14.96 -2.48
C ILE A 50 -1.32 14.83 -1.57
N LEU A 51 -0.38 14.01 -2.03
CA LEU A 51 0.89 13.75 -1.36
C LEU A 51 2.04 14.06 -2.30
N LYS A 52 3.12 14.66 -1.79
CA LYS A 52 4.37 14.85 -2.53
C LYS A 52 5.45 13.97 -1.93
N CYS A 53 6.19 13.26 -2.78
CA CYS A 53 7.39 12.56 -2.36
C CYS A 53 8.57 13.52 -2.25
N GLU A 54 9.22 13.55 -1.10
CA GLU A 54 10.41 14.39 -0.90
C GLU A 54 11.64 13.89 -1.65
N SER A 55 11.75 12.57 -1.86
CA SER A 55 12.89 11.98 -2.57
C SER A 55 12.87 12.26 -4.08
N CYS A 56 11.74 12.01 -4.75
CA CYS A 56 11.66 12.13 -6.22
C CYS A 56 10.77 13.27 -6.73
N GLY A 57 10.18 14.06 -5.82
CA GLY A 57 9.29 15.17 -6.17
C GLY A 57 7.94 14.77 -6.77
N THR A 58 7.67 13.47 -6.98
CA THR A 58 6.41 13.02 -7.59
C THR A 58 5.23 13.38 -6.71
N VAL A 59 4.19 13.93 -7.31
CA VAL A 59 2.92 14.27 -6.66
C VAL A 59 1.91 13.18 -6.96
N TRP A 60 1.28 12.66 -5.92
CA TRP A 60 0.36 11.55 -5.94
C TRP A 60 -1.02 11.97 -5.47
N ASN A 61 -2.06 11.49 -6.15
CA ASN A 61 -3.31 11.25 -5.47
C ASN A 61 -3.09 10.12 -4.45
N ARG A 62 -3.51 10.32 -3.20
CA ARG A 62 -3.27 9.39 -2.09
C ARG A 62 -3.77 7.98 -2.39
N ASP A 63 -4.97 7.87 -2.95
CA ASP A 63 -5.62 6.58 -3.18
C ASP A 63 -4.98 5.85 -4.36
N VAL A 64 -4.65 6.56 -5.45
CA VAL A 64 -3.92 5.99 -6.59
C VAL A 64 -2.57 5.43 -6.15
N ASN A 65 -1.81 6.15 -5.32
CA ASN A 65 -0.56 5.65 -4.78
C ASN A 65 -0.76 4.41 -3.90
N SER A 66 -1.80 4.40 -3.07
CA SER A 66 -2.14 3.25 -2.22
C SER A 66 -2.44 2.00 -3.06
N VAL A 67 -3.27 2.12 -4.09
CA VAL A 67 -3.66 1.01 -4.98
C VAL A 67 -2.46 0.44 -5.72
N LEU A 68 -1.57 1.30 -6.24
CA LEU A 68 -0.36 0.85 -6.92
C LEU A 68 0.59 0.10 -5.97
N ASN A 69 0.68 0.52 -4.71
CA ASN A 69 1.48 -0.19 -3.71
C ASN A 69 0.87 -1.55 -3.34
N ILE A 70 -0.46 -1.64 -3.20
CA ILE A 70 -1.14 -2.93 -2.97
C ILE A 70 -0.90 -3.88 -4.15
N TYR A 71 -0.96 -3.37 -5.37
CA TYR A 71 -0.69 -4.13 -6.59
C TYR A 71 0.76 -4.63 -6.65
N ASP A 72 1.73 -3.79 -6.28
CA ASP A 72 3.13 -4.21 -6.22
C ASP A 72 3.40 -5.25 -5.14
N LEU A 73 2.75 -5.14 -3.97
CA LEU A 73 2.83 -6.17 -2.92
C LEU A 73 2.29 -7.52 -3.40
N GLN A 74 1.18 -7.52 -4.15
CA GLN A 74 0.65 -8.74 -4.77
C GLN A 74 1.65 -9.37 -5.74
N LYS A 75 2.33 -8.56 -6.56
CA LYS A 75 3.38 -9.06 -7.47
C LYS A 75 4.56 -9.66 -6.74
N THR A 76 5.10 -9.00 -5.72
CA THR A 76 6.25 -9.51 -4.97
C THR A 76 5.93 -10.81 -4.25
N ASN A 77 4.71 -10.93 -3.73
CA ASN A 77 4.20 -12.15 -3.12
C ASN A 77 3.98 -13.27 -4.15
N GLY A 78 3.70 -12.93 -5.41
CA GLY A 78 3.65 -13.90 -6.52
C GLY A 78 5.03 -14.37 -6.99
N VAL A 79 6.06 -13.52 -6.87
CA VAL A 79 7.45 -13.87 -7.23
C VAL A 79 8.11 -14.73 -6.14
N LEU A 80 7.80 -14.44 -4.86
CA LEU A 80 8.14 -15.30 -3.74
C LEU A 80 7.11 -16.43 -3.65
N GLY A 81 7.14 -17.37 -4.59
CA GLY A 81 6.28 -18.55 -4.59
C GLY A 81 6.23 -19.17 -3.20
N PHE A 82 5.09 -19.04 -2.52
CA PHE A 82 4.90 -19.56 -1.17
C PHE A 82 4.95 -21.08 -1.19
N ASN A 83 6.13 -21.64 -0.91
CA ASN A 83 6.23 -22.83 -0.08
C ASN A 83 5.82 -22.42 1.34
N ALA A 84 4.79 -23.08 1.89
CA ALA A 84 4.05 -22.74 3.11
C ALA A 84 4.86 -22.70 4.43
N LEU A 85 6.20 -22.71 4.39
CA LEU A 85 7.09 -22.74 5.54
C LEU A 85 7.62 -21.35 5.96
N SER A 86 7.56 -20.32 5.11
CA SER A 86 8.21 -19.03 5.40
C SER A 86 7.42 -18.07 6.30
N ILE A 87 6.09 -18.25 6.46
CA ILE A 87 5.27 -17.33 7.27
C ILE A 87 5.50 -17.53 8.78
N ALA A 88 5.93 -18.72 9.22
CA ALA A 88 6.21 -18.98 10.63
C ALA A 88 7.53 -18.35 11.13
N ALA A 89 8.46 -17.98 10.23
CA ALA A 89 9.80 -17.52 10.62
C ALA A 89 9.90 -15.99 10.87
N MET A 90 8.99 -15.18 10.31
CA MET A 90 9.07 -13.71 10.43
C MET A 90 8.55 -13.17 11.77
N HIS A 91 7.77 -13.94 12.54
CA HIS A 91 7.32 -13.55 13.88
C HIS A 91 8.37 -13.75 14.98
N SER A 92 9.54 -14.32 14.68
CA SER A 92 10.58 -14.61 15.67
C SER A 92 11.76 -13.63 15.69
N LEU A 93 11.80 -12.62 14.80
CA LEU A 93 13.01 -11.80 14.59
C LEU A 93 12.85 -10.28 14.82
N THR A 94 11.83 -9.82 15.54
CA THR A 94 11.81 -8.43 16.04
C THR A 94 11.69 -8.42 17.56
N PRO A 95 12.77 -8.07 18.30
CA PRO A 95 12.65 -7.77 19.72
C PRO A 95 11.82 -6.48 19.91
N ARG A 96 11.04 -6.46 21.00
CA ARG A 96 10.21 -5.32 21.44
C ARG A 96 11.03 -4.06 21.72
#